data_AF-A0A7C5L703-F1
#
_entry.id   AF-A0A7C5L703-F1
#
_cell.length_a   1.000
_cell.length_b   1.000
_cell.length_c   1.000
_cell.angle_alpha   90.00
_cell.angle_beta   90.00
_cell.angle_gamma   90.00
#
_symmetry.space_group_name_H-M   'P 1'
#
loop_
_entity.id
_entity.type
_entity.pdbx_description
1 polymer ?
#
loop_
_entity_poly.entity_id
_entity_poly.type
_entity_poly.pdbx_seq_one_letter_code
_entity_poly.pdbx_strand_id
1 'polypeptide(L)'
;YFHLVREMARCADLIAVLTNDAWFRDSDGTYQHMRHARIRAVENRMFVIWVNNTGPSALITPEGRILKEIPYGKVGFFVHSFQE
;
A
#
# COMPACT_ATOMS: atom_id res chain seq x y z
N TYR A 1 4.27 -15.70 0.06
CA TYR A 1 2.91 -16.29 0.15
C TYR A 1 1.89 -15.45 -0.62
N PHE A 2 1.91 -15.47 -1.95
CA PHE A 2 0.96 -14.67 -2.77
C PHE A 2 -0.48 -15.20 -2.71
N HIS A 3 -0.66 -16.50 -2.46
CA HIS A 3 -1.97 -17.16 -2.40
C HIS A 3 -2.85 -16.64 -1.26
N LEU A 4 -2.25 -16.25 -0.12
CA LEU A 4 -3.00 -15.76 1.04
C LEU A 4 -3.73 -14.45 0.71
N VAL A 5 -2.99 -13.49 0.15
CA VAL A 5 -3.59 -12.20 -0.28
C VAL A 5 -4.67 -12.44 -1.32
N ARG A 6 -4.42 -13.35 -2.28
CA ARG A 6 -5.39 -13.70 -3.31
C ARG A 6 -6.66 -14.34 -2.75
N GLU A 7 -6.56 -15.17 -1.72
CA GLU A 7 -7.71 -15.79 -1.07
C GLU A 7 -8.55 -14.76 -0.33
N MET A 8 -7.91 -13.90 0.47
CA MET A 8 -8.58 -12.80 1.19
C MET A 8 -9.22 -11.79 0.24
N ALA A 9 -8.60 -11.56 -0.92
CA ALA A 9 -9.03 -10.63 -1.94
C ALA A 9 -10.32 -11.03 -2.68
N ARG A 10 -10.74 -12.30 -2.65
CA ARG A 10 -11.83 -12.80 -3.53
C ARG A 10 -13.15 -12.08 -3.37
N CYS A 11 -13.46 -11.61 -2.16
CA CYS A 11 -14.71 -10.95 -1.82
C CYS A 11 -14.46 -9.56 -1.20
N ALA A 12 -13.29 -8.98 -1.46
CA ALA A 12 -12.92 -7.67 -0.94
C ALA A 12 -13.07 -6.60 -2.02
N ASP A 13 -13.42 -5.38 -1.63
CA ASP A 13 -13.47 -4.22 -2.53
C ASP A 13 -12.10 -3.51 -2.65
N LEU A 14 -11.26 -3.65 -1.61
CA LEU A 14 -9.90 -3.11 -1.56
C LEU A 14 -9.01 -3.92 -0.62
N ILE A 15 -7.70 -3.70 -0.72
CA ILE A 15 -6.71 -4.27 0.20
C ILE A 15 -6.17 -3.15 1.10
N ALA A 16 -6.16 -3.35 2.41
CA ALA A 16 -5.48 -2.47 3.35
C ALA A 16 -4.29 -3.20 4.00
N VAL A 17 -3.13 -2.56 4.01
CA VAL A 17 -1.92 -3.05 4.67
C VAL A 17 -1.51 -2.03 5.72
N LEU A 18 -1.60 -2.42 6.99
CA LEU A 18 -1.14 -1.62 8.12
C LEU A 18 0.21 -2.18 8.56
N THR A 19 1.25 -1.34 8.54
CA THR A 19 2.62 -1.76 8.81
C THR A 19 3.43 -0.68 9.51
N ASN A 20 4.63 -1.04 9.98
CA ASN A 20 5.58 -0.14 10.61
C ASN A 20 6.97 -0.39 10.03
N ASP A 21 7.43 0.52 9.18
CA ASP A 21 8.77 0.43 8.58
C ASP A 21 9.84 1.22 9.35
N ALA A 22 9.57 1.67 10.58
CA ALA A 22 10.58 2.35 11.41
C ALA A 22 11.85 1.48 11.63
N TRP A 23 11.69 0.16 11.63
CA TRP A 23 12.78 -0.82 11.76
C TRP A 23 13.80 -0.74 10.62
N PHE A 24 13.34 -0.36 9.41
CA PHE A 24 14.18 -0.26 8.22
C PHE A 24 14.81 1.13 8.05
N ARG A 25 14.38 2.13 8.83
CA ARG A 25 14.78 3.55 8.70
C ARG A 25 14.50 4.10 7.29
N ASP A 26 15.07 5.26 6.98
CA ASP A 26 15.05 5.80 5.62
C ASP A 26 16.08 5.03 4.77
N SER A 27 15.67 3.88 4.25
CA SER A 27 16.50 2.99 3.46
C SER A 27 15.73 2.38 2.30
N ASP A 28 16.46 1.81 1.34
CA ASP A 28 15.86 1.10 0.21
C ASP A 28 14.91 -0.02 0.65
N GLY A 29 15.16 -0.67 1.80
CA GLY A 29 14.29 -1.71 2.34
C GLY A 29 12.86 -1.22 2.58
N THR A 30 12.71 0.00 3.11
CA THR A 30 11.40 0.65 3.33
C THR A 30 10.64 0.83 2.01
N TYR A 31 11.31 1.34 0.98
CA TYR A 31 10.68 1.56 -0.32
C TYR A 31 10.44 0.26 -1.09
N GLN A 32 11.32 -0.74 -0.95
CA GLN A 32 11.13 -2.08 -1.51
C GLN A 32 9.92 -2.77 -0.89
N HIS A 33 9.72 -2.63 0.42
CA HIS A 33 8.56 -3.18 1.11
C HIS A 33 7.25 -2.62 0.53
N MET A 34 7.14 -1.29 0.38
CA MET A 34 5.99 -0.67 -0.26
C MET A 34 5.83 -1.08 -1.73
N ARG A 35 6.93 -1.29 -2.47
CA ARG A 35 6.86 -1.78 -3.87
C ARG A 35 6.20 -3.16 -3.97
N HIS A 36 6.33 -4.03 -2.97
CA HIS A 36 5.59 -5.30 -2.96
C HIS A 36 4.08 -5.10 -2.89
N ALA A 37 3.59 -4.06 -2.21
CA ALA A 37 2.17 -3.73 -2.17
C ALA A 37 1.64 -3.35 -3.57
N ARG A 38 2.47 -2.70 -4.39
CA ARG A 38 2.12 -2.40 -5.79
C ARG A 38 1.92 -3.66 -6.64
N ILE A 39 2.73 -4.70 -6.39
CA ILE A 39 2.56 -6.00 -7.06
C ILE A 39 1.21 -6.61 -6.67
N ARG A 40 0.82 -6.54 -5.38
CA ARG A 40 -0.47 -7.08 -4.91
C ARG A 40 -1.67 -6.33 -5.50
N ALA A 41 -1.54 -5.01 -5.70
CA ALA A 41 -2.56 -4.21 -6.39
C ALA A 41 -2.81 -4.74 -7.81
N VAL A 42 -1.74 -4.95 -8.58
CA VAL A 42 -1.80 -5.44 -9.96
C VAL A 42 -2.36 -6.86 -10.06
N GLU A 43 -1.87 -7.76 -9.22
CA GLU A 43 -2.30 -9.16 -9.26
C GLU A 43 -3.78 -9.36 -8.94
N ASN A 44 -4.33 -8.53 -8.04
CA ASN A 44 -5.71 -8.65 -7.59
C ASN A 44 -6.64 -7.63 -8.25
N ARG A 45 -6.11 -6.75 -9.12
CA ARG A 45 -6.86 -5.65 -9.77
C ARG A 45 -7.67 -4.82 -8.78
N MET A 46 -7.05 -4.49 -7.66
CA MET A 46 -7.69 -3.75 -6.57
C MET A 46 -6.83 -2.58 -6.12
N PHE A 47 -7.50 -1.57 -5.57
CA PHE A 47 -6.82 -0.54 -4.81
C PHE A 47 -6.14 -1.14 -3.58
N VAL A 48 -4.94 -0.66 -3.28
CA VAL A 48 -4.22 -0.98 -2.05
C VAL A 48 -3.99 0.30 -1.26
N ILE A 49 -4.45 0.32 0.00
CA ILE A 49 -4.13 1.35 0.97
C ILE A 49 -2.96 0.86 1.82
N TRP A 50 -1.80 1.49 1.66
CA TRP A 50 -0.60 1.21 2.43
C TRP A 50 -0.46 2.26 3.54
N VAL A 51 -0.69 1.84 4.79
CA VAL A 51 -0.68 2.70 5.97
C VAL A 51 0.54 2.38 6.81
N ASN A 52 1.38 3.39 7.03
CA ASN A 52 2.63 3.23 7.75
C ASN A 52 2.76 4.25 8.88
N ASN A 53 3.36 3.82 9.99
CA ASN A 53 3.66 4.70 11.11
C ASN A 53 4.83 5.66 10.85
N THR A 54 5.88 5.22 10.16
CA THR A 54 7.11 6.03 9.95
C THR A 54 7.60 5.99 8.50
N GLY A 55 7.40 4.86 7.82
CA GLY A 55 7.60 4.73 6.39
C GLY A 55 6.61 5.54 5.57
N PRO A 56 6.75 5.55 4.23
CA PRO A 56 5.78 6.20 3.36
C PRO A 56 4.42 5.53 3.51
N SER A 57 3.36 6.34 3.48
CA SER A 57 1.97 5.88 3.35
C SER A 57 1.48 6.19 1.95
N ALA A 58 0.72 5.30 1.32
CA ALA A 58 0.31 5.48 -0.07
C ALA A 58 -1.06 4.87 -0.39
N LEU A 59 -1.75 5.48 -1.36
CA LEU A 59 -2.87 4.87 -2.08
C LEU A 59 -2.37 4.39 -3.44
N ILE A 60 -2.54 3.11 -3.72
CA ILE A 60 -2.06 2.46 -4.93
C ILE A 60 -3.26 1.99 -5.78
N THR A 61 -3.25 2.29 -7.08
CA THR A 61 -4.31 1.91 -8.03
C THR A 61 -4.22 0.43 -8.45
N PRO A 62 -5.28 -0.14 -9.04
CA PRO A 62 -5.25 -1.49 -9.62
C PRO A 62 -4.12 -1.73 -10.65
N GLU A 63 -3.63 -0.69 -11.32
CA GLU A 63 -2.49 -0.78 -12.26
C GLU A 63 -1.13 -0.67 -11.55
N GLY A 64 -1.13 -0.59 -10.22
CA GLY A 64 0.07 -0.43 -9.40
C GLY A 64 0.66 0.98 -9.43
N ARG A 65 -0.12 2.02 -9.80
CA ARG A 65 0.35 3.42 -9.75
C ARG A 65 0.13 4.00 -8.35
N ILE A 66 1.02 4.86 -7.88
CA ILE A 66 0.82 5.60 -6.63
C ILE A 66 -0.05 6.81 -6.95
N LEU A 67 -1.26 6.86 -6.39
CA LEU A 67 -2.21 7.95 -6.60
C LEU A 67 -2.02 9.08 -5.58
N LYS A 68 -1.71 8.72 -4.33
CA LYS A 68 -1.40 9.65 -3.24
C LYS A 68 -0.29 9.06 -2.38
N GLU A 69 0.56 9.91 -1.82
CA GLU A 69 1.66 9.50 -0.95
C GLU A 69 1.91 10.52 0.14
N ILE A 70 2.23 10.03 1.33
CA ILE A 70 2.88 10.78 2.41
C ILE A 70 4.31 10.24 2.51
N PRO A 71 5.35 11.08 2.33
CA PRO A 71 6.73 10.63 2.35
C PRO A 71 7.16 10.09 3.72
N TYR A 72 8.28 9.36 3.74
CA TYR A 72 8.93 8.87 4.96
C TYR A 72 9.09 9.98 6.01
N GLY A 73 8.76 9.67 7.26
CA GLY A 73 8.96 10.56 8.41
C GLY A 73 8.08 11.82 8.39
N LYS A 74 7.09 11.91 7.50
CA LYS A 74 6.14 13.02 7.45
C LYS A 74 4.83 12.64 8.12
N VAL A 75 4.37 13.50 9.03
CA VAL A 75 3.02 13.42 9.58
C VAL A 75 2.06 14.00 8.55
N GLY A 76 0.96 13.30 8.27
CA GLY A 76 -0.05 13.77 7.32
C GLY A 76 -1.21 12.81 7.17
N PHE A 77 -2.15 13.18 6.31
CA PHE A 77 -3.27 12.34 5.89
C PHE A 77 -3.63 12.66 4.43
N PHE A 78 -4.31 11.72 3.77
CA PHE A 78 -4.97 11.98 2.51
C PHE A 78 -6.40 11.41 2.54
N VAL A 79 -7.30 12.08 1.83
CA VAL A 79 -8.68 11.63 1.62
C VAL A 79 -8.86 11.27 0.16
N HIS A 80 -9.51 10.14 -0.12
CA HIS A 80 -9.86 9.75 -1.48
C HIS A 80 -11.26 9.15 -1.50
N SER A 81 -12.02 9.51 -2.53
CA SER A 81 -13.34 8.93 -2.80
C SER A 81 -13.22 8.02 -4.01
N PHE A 82 -13.65 6.77 -3.85
CA PHE A 82 -13.79 5.83 -4.95
C PHE A 82 -15.11 6.16 -5.64
N GLN A 83 -15.04 6.49 -6.94
CA GLN A 83 -16.25 6.62 -7.76
C GLN A 83 -16.67 5.21 -8.19
N GLU A 84 -17.97 4.96 -8.22
CA GLU A 84 -18.55 3.70 -8.73
C GLU A 84 -18.18 3.44 -10.19
#